data_AF-A0A2A6BKT1-F1
#
_entry.id   AF-A0A2A6BKT1-F1
#
_cell.length_a   1.000
_cell.length_b   1.000
_cell.length_c   1.000
_cell.angle_alpha   90.00
_cell.angle_beta   90.00
_cell.angle_gamma   90.00
#
_symmetry.space_group_name_H-M   'P 1'
#
loop_
_entity.id
_entity.type
_entity.pdbx_description
1 polymer ?
#
loop_
_entity_poly.entity_id
_entity_poly.type
_entity_poly.pdbx_seq_one_letter_code
_entity_poly.pdbx_strand_id
1 'polypeptide(L)'
;MEMENGDPSSGTIRFEIDNISMLTNVGRYSEAVEVEGVPWRLFAQKLVEPDNKVYVFVFLAYVKSDSNLWSFDVSAEFDLVCNTKKPTLKFQRTYNNEMFSRGFRMGYIKDGKLTVAVKFSLKNIMGIRRIARVDFSDKDEPHDDIALEIGGENYLSLHSPVFDAMFFGNFAEKKKKIVEIKDVDRQEFVELLKVIYPSQDKITDTNYKYFLSLADRFQIKLVIDKVEQHLISTTKLSIPEKLKLADDFRLVKLHDVCLDSFITVQDITKIKSTESYKSLSDKAKQLKNHSDNSKIVEFVFNSMVLLVQSVNAINMVAPIMIGLPKLTIFDEVRRMDVRQITYQFLNLAMVVSSTLMLWKGLFVIAGNASPITVVISGSMEPAFFRGDVLILTNDDDEPVRVGDITVFRIEGRKIPIVHRVIKVHEKDANNTKVLTKGDNNQVDDRGLYAPGQLWLERKHIIGKASGLIPYIGMVTIIMNDYPQVKYVVLGCLALFVITHREK
;
A
#
# COMPACT_ATOMS: atom_id res chain seq x y z
N MET A 1 5.23 -34.72 -2.21
CA MET A 1 6.68 -34.72 -2.46
C MET A 1 7.31 -35.16 -1.16
N GLU A 2 7.72 -36.43 -1.07
CA GLU A 2 8.33 -36.99 0.15
C GLU A 2 9.62 -36.22 0.43
N MET A 3 9.67 -35.49 1.54
CA MET A 3 10.92 -34.91 2.04
C MET A 3 11.65 -36.02 2.80
N GLU A 4 12.58 -36.71 2.12
CA GLU A 4 13.57 -37.56 2.78
C GLU A 4 14.34 -36.70 3.80
N ASN A 5 14.28 -37.12 5.07
CA ASN A 5 15.09 -36.61 6.19
C ASN A 5 16.55 -36.39 5.76
N GLY A 6 16.99 -35.14 5.76
CA GLY A 6 18.34 -34.75 5.38
C GLY A 6 18.86 -33.63 6.25
N ASP A 7 20.17 -33.65 6.50
CA ASP A 7 20.98 -32.56 7.06
C ASP A 7 20.47 -31.19 6.57
N PRO A 8 20.24 -30.18 7.44
CA PRO A 8 19.74 -28.86 7.05
C PRO A 8 20.62 -28.16 6.00
N SER A 9 21.88 -28.58 5.90
CA SER A 9 22.83 -28.14 4.88
C SER A 9 22.74 -28.96 3.57
N SER A 10 21.71 -29.79 3.35
CA SER A 10 21.53 -30.62 2.16
C SER A 10 20.18 -30.41 1.47
N GLY A 11 20.13 -30.64 0.16
CA GLY A 11 18.92 -30.48 -0.64
C GLY A 11 18.89 -31.41 -1.84
N THR A 12 17.68 -31.68 -2.35
CA THR A 12 17.47 -32.44 -3.58
C THR A 12 16.55 -31.67 -4.51
N ILE A 13 16.96 -31.47 -5.77
CA ILE A 13 16.14 -30.84 -6.81
C ILE A 13 15.92 -31.83 -7.94
N ARG A 14 14.65 -32.07 -8.28
CA ARG A 14 14.27 -32.85 -9.45
C ARG A 14 13.76 -31.90 -10.54
N PHE A 15 14.32 -32.03 -11.74
CA PHE A 15 13.97 -31.20 -12.89
C PHE A 15 13.62 -32.08 -14.08
N GLU A 16 12.36 -32.00 -14.51
CA GLU A 16 11.87 -32.60 -15.74
C GLU A 16 11.90 -31.56 -16.87
N ILE A 17 12.66 -31.86 -17.92
CA ILE A 17 12.84 -31.00 -19.07
C ILE A 17 12.11 -31.65 -20.25
N ASP A 18 10.93 -31.10 -20.54
CA ASP A 18 10.09 -31.52 -21.66
C ASP A 18 10.40 -30.76 -22.95
N ASN A 19 10.10 -31.37 -24.09
CA ASN A 19 10.26 -30.77 -25.42
C ASN A 19 11.69 -30.24 -25.65
N ILE A 20 12.70 -31.08 -25.40
CA ILE A 20 14.12 -30.69 -25.49
C ILE A 20 14.51 -30.14 -26.87
N SER A 21 13.81 -30.56 -27.93
CA SER A 21 13.95 -30.01 -29.28
C SER A 21 13.74 -28.48 -29.32
N MET A 22 12.86 -27.95 -28.48
CA MET A 22 12.53 -26.52 -28.36
C MET A 22 13.40 -25.78 -27.32
N LEU A 23 14.33 -26.46 -26.64
CA LEU A 23 15.24 -25.81 -25.70
C LEU A 23 16.23 -24.94 -26.49
N THR A 24 16.19 -23.62 -26.25
CA THR A 24 17.07 -22.64 -26.89
C THR A 24 18.29 -22.35 -26.01
N ASN A 25 19.19 -21.50 -26.50
CA ASN A 25 20.36 -21.03 -25.74
C ASN A 25 19.98 -20.17 -24.52
N VAL A 26 18.72 -19.72 -24.41
CA VAL A 26 18.21 -18.97 -23.25
C VAL A 26 17.94 -19.89 -22.05
N GLY A 27 17.80 -21.20 -22.31
CA GLY A 27 17.63 -22.24 -21.28
C GLY A 27 16.30 -22.17 -20.50
N ARG A 28 16.18 -23.01 -19.47
CA ARG A 28 15.03 -23.12 -18.56
C ARG A 28 15.50 -23.37 -17.14
N TYR A 29 14.74 -22.88 -16.16
CA TYR A 29 15.01 -23.10 -14.75
C TYR A 29 14.01 -24.09 -14.14
N SER A 30 14.46 -24.90 -13.19
CA SER A 30 13.58 -25.62 -12.28
C SER A 30 12.97 -24.68 -11.24
N GLU A 31 12.00 -25.19 -10.49
CA GLU A 31 11.61 -24.58 -9.23
C GLU A 31 12.81 -24.49 -8.28
N ALA A 32 12.81 -23.46 -7.43
CA ALA A 32 13.86 -23.23 -6.47
C ALA A 32 13.58 -23.96 -5.15
N VAL A 33 14.61 -24.56 -4.56
CA VAL A 33 14.60 -25.19 -3.24
C VAL A 33 15.52 -24.41 -2.31
N GLU A 34 15.05 -24.10 -1.11
CA GLU A 34 15.77 -23.25 -0.16
C GLU A 34 16.60 -24.09 0.83
N VAL A 35 17.92 -23.97 0.75
CA VAL A 35 18.88 -24.67 1.63
C VAL A 35 19.78 -23.60 2.27
N GLU A 36 19.86 -23.61 3.60
CA GLU A 36 20.63 -22.62 4.39
C GLU A 36 20.26 -21.15 4.07
N GLY A 37 18.98 -20.89 3.78
CA GLY A 37 18.46 -19.55 3.45
C GLY A 37 18.82 -19.07 2.04
N VAL A 38 19.45 -19.91 1.22
CA VAL A 38 19.80 -19.60 -0.17
C VAL A 38 18.86 -20.37 -1.11
N PRO A 39 18.22 -19.70 -2.08
CA PRO A 39 17.40 -20.37 -3.09
C PRO A 39 18.27 -21.01 -4.19
N TRP A 40 18.21 -22.33 -4.28
CA TRP A 40 18.92 -23.16 -5.25
C TRP A 40 17.97 -23.65 -6.35
N ARG A 41 18.41 -23.65 -7.59
CA ARG A 41 17.64 -24.11 -8.76
C ARG A 41 18.54 -24.80 -9.77
N LEU A 42 17.97 -25.68 -10.58
CA LEU A 42 18.65 -26.22 -11.75
C LEU A 42 18.37 -25.33 -12.96
N PHE A 43 19.39 -25.04 -13.75
CA PHE A 43 19.25 -24.37 -15.04
C PHE A 43 19.63 -25.36 -16.13
N ALA A 44 18.87 -25.45 -17.21
CA ALA A 44 19.14 -26.31 -18.34
C ALA A 44 19.21 -25.49 -19.63
N GLN A 45 20.28 -25.63 -20.41
CA GLN A 45 20.41 -24.97 -21.70
C GLN A 45 20.94 -25.93 -22.76
N LYS A 46 20.57 -25.67 -24.01
CA LYS A 46 21.14 -26.35 -25.17
C LYS A 46 22.40 -25.61 -25.59
N LEU A 47 23.50 -26.33 -25.78
CA LEU A 47 24.72 -25.80 -26.39
C LEU A 47 25.14 -26.68 -27.55
N VAL A 48 25.65 -26.03 -28.60
CA VAL A 48 26.32 -26.70 -29.72
C VAL A 48 27.81 -26.56 -29.47
N GLU A 49 28.49 -27.68 -29.25
CA GLU A 49 29.95 -27.67 -29.12
C GLU A 49 30.63 -27.53 -30.50
N PRO A 50 31.92 -27.17 -30.55
CA PRO A 50 32.66 -26.98 -31.81
C PRO A 50 32.68 -28.21 -32.72
N ASP A 51 32.39 -29.40 -32.20
CA ASP A 51 32.27 -30.66 -32.94
C ASP A 51 30.90 -30.84 -33.63
N ASN A 52 30.08 -29.77 -33.66
CA ASN A 52 28.73 -29.72 -34.19
C ASN A 52 27.74 -30.66 -33.49
N LYS A 53 28.10 -31.22 -32.33
CA LYS A 53 27.19 -32.01 -31.51
C LYS A 53 26.42 -31.11 -30.55
N VAL A 54 25.16 -31.49 -30.36
CA VAL A 54 24.25 -30.84 -29.44
C VAL A 54 24.36 -31.51 -28.08
N TYR A 55 24.46 -30.70 -27.03
CA TYR A 55 24.46 -31.13 -25.64
C TYR A 55 23.42 -30.34 -24.86
N VAL A 56 22.80 -31.00 -23.88
CA VAL A 56 21.95 -30.32 -22.88
C VAL A 56 22.78 -30.21 -21.62
N PHE A 57 23.14 -28.99 -21.25
CA PHE A 57 23.87 -28.73 -20.01
C PHE A 57 22.87 -28.43 -18.90
N VAL A 58 23.05 -29.07 -17.74
CA VAL A 58 22.32 -28.73 -16.52
C VAL A 58 23.29 -28.22 -15.47
N PHE A 59 22.91 -27.14 -14.83
CA PHE A 59 23.71 -26.38 -13.88
C PHE A 59 22.98 -26.37 -12.55
N LEU A 60 23.69 -26.62 -11.45
CA LEU A 60 23.21 -26.23 -10.14
C LEU A 60 23.55 -24.76 -9.96
N ALA A 61 22.51 -23.94 -9.83
CA ALA A 61 22.62 -22.50 -9.69
C ALA A 61 21.96 -22.06 -8.39
N TYR A 62 22.45 -20.97 -7.82
CA TYR A 62 21.76 -20.22 -6.79
C TYR A 62 21.36 -18.85 -7.35
N VAL A 63 20.51 -18.11 -6.63
CA VAL A 63 20.20 -16.72 -7.02
C VAL A 63 21.44 -15.86 -6.81
N LYS A 64 22.02 -15.38 -7.91
CA LYS A 64 23.24 -14.55 -7.92
C LYS A 64 23.05 -13.32 -7.02
N SER A 65 24.00 -13.10 -6.12
CA SER A 65 24.13 -11.87 -5.33
C SER A 65 25.40 -11.14 -5.78
N ASP A 66 25.35 -9.82 -5.83
CA ASP A 66 26.55 -8.99 -6.09
C ASP A 66 27.45 -8.86 -4.85
N SER A 67 26.99 -9.35 -3.69
CA SER A 67 27.78 -9.34 -2.45
C SER A 67 28.83 -10.45 -2.47
N ASN A 68 30.09 -10.07 -2.23
CA ASN A 68 31.22 -10.98 -2.02
C ASN A 68 31.48 -11.31 -0.53
N LEU A 69 30.56 -10.92 0.36
CA LEU A 69 30.75 -11.03 1.83
C LEU A 69 30.40 -12.43 2.40
N TRP A 70 30.04 -13.37 1.54
CA TRP A 70 29.54 -14.68 1.93
C TRP A 70 30.05 -15.77 0.96
N SER A 71 30.21 -16.99 1.47
CA SER A 71 30.73 -18.15 0.73
C SER A 71 30.24 -19.47 1.29
N PHE A 72 30.29 -20.53 0.49
CA PHE A 72 29.98 -21.91 0.89
C PHE A 72 30.77 -22.89 0.02
N ASP A 73 30.89 -24.15 0.43
CA ASP A 73 31.41 -25.26 -0.36
C ASP A 73 30.25 -26.18 -0.78
N VAL A 74 30.09 -26.52 -2.06
CA VAL A 74 28.93 -27.31 -2.55
C VAL A 74 29.34 -28.67 -3.10
N SER A 75 29.02 -29.74 -2.37
CA SER A 75 29.10 -31.09 -2.92
C SER A 75 27.80 -31.44 -3.63
N ALA A 76 27.80 -31.74 -4.93
CA ALA A 76 26.59 -32.05 -5.68
C ALA A 76 26.70 -33.34 -6.51
N GLU A 77 25.75 -34.25 -6.31
CA GLU A 77 25.56 -35.51 -7.02
C GLU A 77 24.42 -35.36 -8.05
N PHE A 78 24.70 -35.66 -9.31
CA PHE A 78 23.75 -35.55 -10.42
C PHE A 78 23.29 -36.95 -10.84
N ASP A 79 22.01 -37.21 -10.69
CA ASP A 79 21.31 -38.44 -11.02
C ASP A 79 20.45 -38.22 -12.27
N LEU A 80 20.87 -38.82 -13.38
CA LEU A 80 20.04 -38.92 -14.57
C LEU A 80 19.01 -40.02 -14.34
N VAL A 81 17.73 -39.66 -14.26
CA VAL A 81 16.64 -40.62 -14.11
C VAL A 81 16.29 -41.17 -15.50
N CYS A 82 17.16 -42.02 -16.05
CA CYS A 82 16.83 -42.87 -17.19
C CYS A 82 16.40 -44.25 -16.68
N ASN A 83 15.35 -44.84 -17.26
CA ASN A 83 14.88 -46.19 -16.95
C ASN A 83 15.87 -47.32 -17.36
N THR A 84 17.16 -47.04 -17.52
CA THR A 84 18.20 -47.98 -17.95
C THR A 84 19.32 -48.07 -16.91
N LYS A 85 19.71 -49.32 -16.59
CA LYS A 85 20.52 -49.75 -15.42
C LYS A 85 22.01 -49.32 -15.40
N LYS A 86 22.42 -48.11 -15.85
CA LYS A 86 23.85 -47.66 -15.82
C LYS A 86 24.00 -46.12 -15.76
N PRO A 87 25.10 -45.60 -15.18
CA PRO A 87 25.37 -45.43 -13.75
C PRO A 87 25.26 -43.97 -13.29
N THR A 88 24.95 -43.82 -12.01
CA THR A 88 25.09 -42.62 -11.15
C THR A 88 26.46 -41.97 -11.34
N LEU A 89 26.52 -40.67 -11.63
CA LEU A 89 27.77 -39.98 -11.91
C LEU A 89 28.07 -39.00 -10.77
N LYS A 90 28.68 -39.55 -9.71
CA LYS A 90 29.01 -38.83 -8.47
C LYS A 90 30.19 -37.88 -8.64
N PHE A 91 30.07 -36.67 -8.13
CA PHE A 91 31.14 -35.67 -8.17
C PHE A 91 31.09 -34.81 -6.90
N GLN A 92 32.24 -34.31 -6.45
CA GLN A 92 32.36 -33.46 -5.27
C GLN A 92 33.39 -32.35 -5.57
N ARG A 93 33.02 -31.08 -5.41
CA ARG A 93 33.95 -29.95 -5.48
C ARG A 93 33.57 -28.81 -4.53
N THR A 94 34.51 -27.94 -4.25
CA THR A 94 34.34 -26.74 -3.44
C THR A 94 34.49 -25.51 -4.35
N TYR A 95 33.60 -24.53 -4.23
CA TYR A 95 33.61 -23.31 -5.07
C TYR A 95 33.34 -22.07 -4.23
N ASN A 96 34.07 -20.99 -4.47
CA ASN A 96 33.65 -19.65 -4.05
C ASN A 96 33.06 -18.91 -5.27
N ASN A 97 31.74 -18.70 -5.28
CA ASN A 97 31.01 -17.76 -6.15
C ASN A 97 30.92 -18.00 -7.69
N GLU A 98 31.13 -19.21 -8.21
CA GLU A 98 30.92 -19.49 -9.65
C GLU A 98 29.85 -20.58 -9.93
N MET A 99 29.07 -20.37 -11.00
CA MET A 99 28.04 -21.30 -11.50
C MET A 99 28.66 -22.65 -11.89
N PHE A 100 28.09 -23.75 -11.38
CA PHE A 100 28.52 -25.11 -11.76
C PHE A 100 27.85 -25.56 -13.06
N SER A 101 28.64 -26.03 -14.05
CA SER A 101 28.13 -26.53 -15.33
C SER A 101 28.44 -28.01 -15.55
N ARG A 102 27.46 -28.76 -16.07
CA ARG A 102 27.70 -30.12 -16.57
C ARG A 102 26.89 -30.42 -17.82
N GLY A 103 27.57 -30.85 -18.88
CA GLY A 103 26.96 -31.25 -20.17
C GLY A 103 26.50 -32.71 -20.17
N PHE A 104 25.27 -32.94 -20.60
CA PHE A 104 24.76 -34.28 -20.91
C PHE A 104 24.71 -34.49 -22.42
N ARG A 105 25.16 -35.66 -22.87
CA ARG A 105 25.10 -36.06 -24.28
C ARG A 105 23.66 -36.43 -24.65
N MET A 106 23.24 -36.11 -25.88
CA MET A 106 21.90 -36.41 -26.42
C MET A 106 21.49 -37.90 -26.45
N GLY A 107 22.34 -38.83 -26.00
CA GLY A 107 22.02 -40.27 -25.93
C GLY A 107 21.15 -40.71 -24.74
N TYR A 108 20.82 -39.80 -23.82
CA TYR A 108 20.04 -40.09 -22.60
C TYR A 108 18.59 -39.57 -22.66
N ILE A 109 18.17 -39.00 -23.80
CA ILE A 109 16.81 -38.45 -23.99
C ILE A 109 15.88 -39.57 -24.45
N LYS A 110 14.77 -39.75 -23.74
CA LYS A 110 13.71 -40.68 -24.14
C LYS A 110 12.43 -39.90 -24.37
N ASP A 111 11.79 -40.10 -25.52
CA ASP A 111 10.53 -39.45 -25.90
C ASP A 111 10.57 -37.90 -25.84
N GLY A 112 11.75 -37.31 -26.11
CA GLY A 112 11.95 -35.85 -26.08
C GLY A 112 12.00 -35.24 -24.67
N LYS A 113 12.06 -36.07 -23.62
CA LYS A 113 12.12 -35.70 -22.20
C LYS A 113 13.44 -36.11 -21.55
N LEU A 114 13.86 -35.33 -20.55
CA LEU A 114 15.03 -35.60 -19.71
C LEU A 114 14.70 -35.24 -18.27
N THR A 115 14.84 -36.20 -17.36
CA THR A 115 14.65 -35.96 -15.92
C THR A 115 16.00 -36.07 -15.22
N VAL A 116 16.38 -35.00 -14.52
CA VAL A 116 17.60 -34.94 -13.72
C VAL A 116 17.22 -34.71 -12.27
N ALA A 117 17.72 -35.53 -11.36
CA ALA A 117 17.69 -35.28 -9.92
C ALA A 117 19.09 -34.88 -9.47
N VAL A 118 19.21 -33.86 -8.64
CA VAL A 118 20.50 -33.39 -8.10
C VAL A 118 20.40 -33.36 -6.59
N LYS A 119 21.21 -34.17 -5.92
CA LYS A 119 21.38 -34.15 -4.46
C LYS A 119 22.62 -33.32 -4.14
N PHE A 120 22.53 -32.34 -3.24
CA PHE A 120 23.68 -31.52 -2.90
C PHE A 120 23.77 -31.24 -1.40
N SER A 121 24.98 -30.95 -0.91
CA SER A 121 25.25 -30.55 0.47
C SER A 121 26.24 -29.39 0.53
N LEU A 122 26.05 -28.54 1.54
CA LEU A 122 26.80 -27.32 1.78
C LEU A 122 27.76 -27.53 2.96
N LYS A 123 28.99 -27.04 2.83
CA LYS A 123 30.01 -27.03 3.88
C LYS A 123 30.65 -25.65 3.98
N ASN A 124 31.38 -25.36 5.06
CA ASN A 124 32.16 -24.12 5.24
C ASN A 124 31.37 -22.82 4.95
N ILE A 125 30.10 -22.77 5.37
CA ILE A 125 29.20 -21.64 5.13
C ILE A 125 29.65 -20.44 5.97
N MET A 126 30.02 -19.34 5.32
CA MET A 126 30.47 -18.09 5.94
C MET A 126 29.66 -16.90 5.44
N GLY A 127 29.45 -15.89 6.30
CA GLY A 127 28.77 -14.65 5.94
C GLY A 127 27.26 -14.77 5.69
N ILE A 128 26.68 -15.97 5.83
CA ILE A 128 25.23 -16.21 5.76
C ILE A 128 24.67 -16.30 7.17
N ARG A 129 23.62 -15.52 7.45
CA ARG A 129 22.88 -15.63 8.71
C ARG A 129 22.07 -16.93 8.69
N ARG A 130 22.46 -17.89 9.53
CA ARG A 130 21.72 -19.14 9.67
C ARG A 130 20.35 -18.90 10.32
N ILE A 131 19.34 -19.57 9.79
CA ILE A 131 18.01 -19.62 10.36
C ILE A 131 17.96 -20.88 11.22
N ALA A 132 17.73 -20.74 12.53
CA ALA A 132 17.53 -21.90 13.40
C ALA A 132 16.21 -22.57 12.99
N ARG A 133 16.28 -23.82 12.53
CA ARG A 133 15.11 -24.64 12.20
C ARG A 133 14.84 -25.62 13.32
N VAL A 134 13.58 -25.71 13.73
CA VAL A 134 13.11 -26.72 14.68
C VAL A 134 12.44 -27.83 13.87
N ASP A 135 12.85 -29.08 14.09
CA ASP A 135 12.18 -30.24 13.51
C ASP A 135 10.96 -30.59 14.38
N PHE A 136 9.79 -30.58 13.75
CA PHE A 136 8.50 -30.91 14.38
C PHE A 136 7.98 -32.28 13.93
N SER A 137 8.84 -33.10 13.32
CA SER A 137 8.47 -34.41 12.81
C SER A 137 8.57 -35.45 13.92
N ASP A 138 7.43 -35.96 14.38
CA ASP A 138 7.42 -37.16 15.22
C ASP A 138 7.82 -38.40 14.41
N LYS A 139 8.62 -39.26 15.03
CA LYS A 139 9.06 -40.54 14.43
C LYS A 139 8.02 -41.65 14.55
N ASP A 140 6.98 -41.46 15.36
CA ASP A 140 6.03 -42.53 15.69
C ASP A 140 4.57 -42.12 15.42
N GLU A 141 3.90 -43.01 14.68
CA GLU A 141 2.48 -43.21 14.35
C GLU A 141 1.56 -42.04 13.88
N PRO A 142 0.69 -42.30 12.88
CA PRO A 142 -0.32 -41.35 12.41
C PRO A 142 -1.50 -41.30 13.38
N HIS A 143 -1.59 -40.23 14.16
CA HIS A 143 -2.81 -39.85 14.87
C HIS A 143 -3.42 -38.61 14.20
N ASP A 144 -4.76 -38.56 14.13
CA ASP A 144 -5.51 -37.42 13.56
C ASP A 144 -5.46 -36.18 14.47
N ASP A 145 -5.24 -36.36 15.78
CA ASP A 145 -5.17 -35.30 16.77
C ASP A 145 -3.73 -34.88 17.09
N ILE A 146 -3.53 -33.59 17.36
CA ILE A 146 -2.21 -33.04 17.70
C ILE A 146 -1.98 -33.11 19.21
N ALA A 147 -0.94 -33.81 19.63
CA ALA A 147 -0.48 -33.88 21.01
C ALA A 147 0.69 -32.91 21.25
N LEU A 148 0.47 -31.87 22.04
CA LEU A 148 1.53 -30.94 22.45
C LEU A 148 2.12 -31.37 23.81
N GLU A 149 3.40 -31.75 23.83
CA GLU A 149 4.16 -31.97 25.07
C GLU A 149 4.58 -30.63 25.69
N ILE A 150 4.37 -30.49 27.00
CA ILE A 150 4.73 -29.30 27.77
C ILE A 150 6.25 -29.24 27.97
N GLY A 151 6.91 -28.54 27.05
CA GLY A 151 8.23 -27.91 27.17
C GLY A 151 8.42 -26.67 26.26
N GLY A 152 7.52 -26.47 25.28
CA GLY A 152 7.46 -25.30 24.37
C GLY A 152 6.28 -24.34 24.63
N GLU A 153 5.47 -24.60 25.65
CA GLU A 153 4.26 -23.85 26.01
C GLU A 153 4.54 -22.36 26.23
N ASN A 154 5.65 -22.01 26.87
CA ASN A 154 6.04 -20.62 27.11
C ASN A 154 6.19 -19.82 25.81
N TYR A 155 6.71 -20.47 24.76
CA TYR A 155 6.96 -19.82 23.48
C TYR A 155 5.67 -19.66 22.68
N LEU A 156 4.77 -20.65 22.74
CA LEU A 156 3.43 -20.54 22.14
C LEU A 156 2.58 -19.49 22.85
N SER A 157 2.57 -19.47 24.18
CA SER A 157 1.85 -18.49 25.00
C SER A 157 2.35 -17.07 24.79
N LEU A 158 3.66 -16.88 24.54
CA LEU A 158 4.22 -15.58 24.18
C LEU A 158 3.58 -15.00 22.91
N HIS A 159 3.26 -15.85 21.93
CA HIS A 159 2.74 -15.44 20.63
C HIS A 159 1.22 -15.56 20.50
N SER A 160 0.55 -16.21 21.45
CA SER A 160 -0.89 -16.50 21.40
C SER A 160 -1.51 -16.36 22.79
N PRO A 161 -2.42 -15.38 22.98
CA PRO A 161 -3.25 -15.28 24.17
C PRO A 161 -4.11 -16.53 24.41
N VAL A 162 -4.48 -17.25 23.35
CA VAL A 162 -5.26 -18.49 23.43
C VAL A 162 -4.43 -19.59 24.09
N PHE A 163 -3.18 -19.78 23.66
CA PHE A 163 -2.28 -20.75 24.29
C PHE A 163 -1.86 -20.32 25.69
N ASP A 164 -1.67 -19.03 25.96
CA ASP A 164 -1.44 -18.51 27.31
C ASP A 164 -2.60 -18.86 28.26
N ALA A 165 -3.82 -18.58 27.84
CA ALA A 165 -5.01 -18.95 28.61
C ALA A 165 -5.13 -20.48 28.76
N MET A 166 -4.86 -21.26 27.71
CA MET A 166 -4.96 -22.72 27.73
C MET A 166 -3.96 -23.37 28.70
N PHE A 167 -2.69 -22.93 28.68
CA PHE A 167 -1.63 -23.55 29.47
C PHE A 167 -1.52 -22.99 30.89
N PHE A 168 -1.77 -21.69 31.09
CA PHE A 168 -1.56 -21.02 32.38
C PHE A 168 -2.85 -20.56 33.07
N GLY A 169 -3.94 -20.43 32.32
CA GLY A 169 -5.26 -20.06 32.85
C GLY A 169 -5.94 -21.16 33.67
N ASN A 170 -7.16 -20.89 34.12
CA ASN A 170 -7.91 -21.79 35.00
C ASN A 170 -8.69 -22.87 34.21
N PHE A 171 -8.06 -23.50 33.23
CA PHE A 171 -8.65 -24.56 32.41
C PHE A 171 -8.13 -25.95 32.81
N ALA A 172 -8.77 -27.01 32.31
CA ALA A 172 -8.40 -28.39 32.64
C ALA A 172 -7.02 -28.77 32.09
N GLU A 173 -6.62 -28.11 31.00
CA GLU A 173 -5.38 -28.30 30.25
C GLU A 173 -4.15 -27.96 31.08
N LYS A 174 -4.24 -26.99 32.01
CA LYS A 174 -3.14 -26.57 32.90
C LYS A 174 -2.51 -27.71 33.72
N LYS A 175 -3.27 -28.77 34.01
CA LYS A 175 -2.78 -29.92 34.80
C LYS A 175 -2.35 -31.11 33.94
N LYS A 176 -2.55 -31.04 32.62
CA LYS A 176 -2.18 -32.11 31.69
C LYS A 176 -0.73 -31.93 31.26
N LYS A 177 0.00 -33.01 31.00
CA LYS A 177 1.34 -32.95 30.38
C LYS A 177 1.29 -32.93 28.84
N ILE A 178 0.18 -33.41 28.29
CA ILE A 178 -0.10 -33.47 26.86
C ILE A 178 -1.45 -32.82 26.63
N VAL A 179 -1.50 -31.84 25.73
CA VAL A 179 -2.75 -31.18 25.34
C VAL A 179 -3.10 -31.57 23.91
N GLU A 180 -4.33 -32.04 23.73
CA GLU A 180 -4.89 -32.47 22.44
C GLU A 180 -5.59 -31.29 21.76
N ILE A 181 -5.18 -30.95 20.53
CA ILE A 181 -5.83 -29.91 19.72
C ILE A 181 -6.70 -30.59 18.67
N LYS A 182 -8.02 -30.42 18.81
CA LYS A 182 -9.04 -30.97 17.91
C LYS A 182 -9.34 -30.04 16.74
N ASP A 183 -9.88 -30.60 15.67
CA ASP A 183 -10.36 -29.88 14.49
C ASP A 183 -9.27 -29.04 13.79
N VAL A 184 -8.04 -29.56 13.74
CA VAL A 184 -6.90 -28.92 13.09
C VAL A 184 -6.15 -29.96 12.26
N ASP A 185 -5.85 -29.63 11.00
CA ASP A 185 -4.98 -30.48 10.19
C ASP A 185 -3.54 -30.47 10.74
N ARG A 186 -3.00 -31.67 10.97
CA ARG A 186 -1.66 -31.85 11.54
C ARG A 186 -0.58 -31.18 10.70
N GLN A 187 -0.66 -31.28 9.37
CA GLN A 187 0.37 -30.72 8.48
C GLN A 187 0.31 -29.19 8.49
N GLU A 188 -0.90 -28.61 8.40
CA GLU A 188 -1.08 -27.16 8.47
C GLU A 188 -0.60 -26.56 9.79
N PHE A 189 -0.82 -27.27 10.91
CA PHE A 189 -0.36 -26.83 12.22
C PHE A 189 1.15 -26.94 12.39
N VAL A 190 1.78 -28.01 11.87
CA VAL A 190 3.24 -28.12 11.85
C VAL A 190 3.86 -26.97 11.06
N GLU A 191 3.27 -26.58 9.94
CA GLU A 191 3.72 -25.40 9.19
C GLU A 191 3.52 -24.10 9.98
N LEU A 192 2.43 -23.96 10.73
CA LEU A 192 2.22 -22.83 11.64
C LEU A 192 3.32 -22.77 12.70
N LEU A 193 3.65 -23.90 13.32
CA LEU A 193 4.72 -24.00 14.31
C LEU A 193 6.06 -23.61 13.69
N LYS A 194 6.35 -24.04 12.46
CA LYS A 194 7.54 -23.60 11.74
C LYS A 194 7.58 -22.08 11.72
N VAL A 195 6.54 -21.40 11.24
CA VAL A 195 6.47 -19.92 11.14
C VAL A 195 6.65 -19.17 12.47
N ILE A 196 6.17 -19.74 13.59
CA ILE A 196 6.18 -19.14 14.94
C ILE A 196 7.53 -19.34 15.62
N TYR A 197 8.00 -20.58 15.66
CA TYR A 197 9.33 -20.91 16.15
C TYR A 197 10.38 -20.30 15.21
N PRO A 198 11.67 -20.26 15.56
CA PRO A 198 12.70 -19.55 14.79
C PRO A 198 12.84 -19.91 13.29
N SER A 199 12.05 -20.86 12.78
CA SER A 199 11.92 -21.21 11.38
C SER A 199 11.06 -20.16 10.66
N GLN A 200 11.65 -19.10 10.14
CA GLN A 200 10.90 -18.03 9.44
C GLN A 200 10.37 -18.47 8.05
N ASP A 201 9.60 -19.56 8.00
CA ASP A 201 9.02 -20.10 6.78
C ASP A 201 8.13 -19.04 6.12
N LYS A 202 8.15 -19.07 4.79
CA LYS A 202 7.51 -18.06 3.96
C LYS A 202 6.03 -18.36 3.80
N ILE A 203 5.25 -17.28 3.85
CA ILE A 203 3.85 -17.29 3.44
C ILE A 203 3.82 -17.10 1.92
N THR A 204 2.96 -17.87 1.26
CA THR A 204 2.85 -18.01 -0.18
C THR A 204 1.38 -18.00 -0.58
N ASP A 205 1.11 -17.91 -1.88
CA ASP A 205 -0.26 -17.90 -2.41
C ASP A 205 -1.01 -19.23 -2.22
N THR A 206 -0.29 -20.32 -1.90
CA THR A 206 -0.91 -21.63 -1.67
C THR A 206 -1.24 -21.87 -0.20
N ASN A 207 -0.52 -21.22 0.72
CA ASN A 207 -0.61 -21.51 2.15
C ASN A 207 -1.29 -20.44 3.00
N TYR A 208 -1.44 -19.22 2.47
CA TYR A 208 -1.93 -18.09 3.27
C TYR A 208 -3.31 -18.35 3.90
N LYS A 209 -4.19 -19.14 3.25
CA LYS A 209 -5.56 -19.38 3.71
C LYS A 209 -5.62 -20.11 5.04
N TYR A 210 -4.91 -21.24 5.18
CA TYR A 210 -4.90 -21.96 6.45
C TYR A 210 -4.10 -21.21 7.51
N PHE A 211 -3.03 -20.49 7.15
CA PHE A 211 -2.37 -19.62 8.12
C PHE A 211 -3.28 -18.54 8.67
N LEU A 212 -4.12 -17.93 7.83
CA LEU A 212 -5.08 -16.92 8.25
C LEU A 212 -6.13 -17.53 9.20
N SER A 213 -6.68 -18.70 8.86
CA SER A 213 -7.63 -19.43 9.71
C SER A 213 -7.03 -19.85 11.05
N LEU A 214 -5.84 -20.45 11.05
CA LEU A 214 -5.17 -20.91 12.27
C LEU A 214 -4.72 -19.73 13.14
N ALA A 215 -4.15 -18.69 12.54
CA ALA A 215 -3.68 -17.53 13.27
C ALA A 215 -4.83 -16.71 13.86
N ASP A 216 -5.99 -16.63 13.20
CA ASP A 216 -7.18 -16.00 13.78
C ASP A 216 -7.73 -16.85 14.94
N ARG A 217 -7.89 -18.17 14.73
CA ARG A 217 -8.36 -19.12 15.75
C ARG A 217 -7.53 -19.09 17.02
N PHE A 218 -6.21 -19.10 16.89
CA PHE A 218 -5.27 -19.08 18.01
C PHE A 218 -4.80 -17.67 18.37
N GLN A 219 -5.32 -16.62 17.74
CA GLN A 219 -4.96 -15.22 17.96
C GLN A 219 -3.44 -14.94 17.89
N ILE A 220 -2.77 -15.51 16.89
CA ILE A 220 -1.33 -15.38 16.68
C ILE A 220 -1.03 -14.17 15.79
N LYS A 221 -0.89 -13.00 16.42
CA LYS A 221 -0.71 -11.72 15.71
C LYS A 221 0.49 -11.72 14.75
N LEU A 222 1.60 -12.35 15.12
CA LEU A 222 2.81 -12.42 14.29
C LEU A 222 2.51 -13.04 12.91
N VAL A 223 1.70 -14.11 12.89
CA VAL A 223 1.36 -14.82 11.65
C VAL A 223 0.34 -14.01 10.85
N ILE A 224 -0.67 -13.42 11.50
CA ILE A 224 -1.61 -12.48 10.86
C ILE A 224 -0.86 -11.34 10.15
N ASP A 225 0.08 -10.69 10.84
CA ASP A 225 0.83 -9.57 10.28
C ASP A 225 1.68 -10.03 9.07
N LYS A 226 2.27 -11.23 9.10
CA LYS A 226 2.99 -11.81 7.94
C LYS A 226 2.06 -12.14 6.77
N VAL A 227 0.89 -12.72 7.04
CA VAL A 227 -0.11 -13.03 5.99
C VAL A 227 -0.59 -11.73 5.34
N GLU A 228 -0.90 -10.71 6.15
CA GLU A 228 -1.33 -9.41 5.68
C GLU A 228 -0.30 -8.78 4.73
N GLN A 229 1.00 -8.84 5.06
CA GLN A 229 2.08 -8.38 4.17
C GLN A 229 2.14 -9.16 2.86
N HIS A 230 2.00 -10.49 2.90
CA HIS A 230 1.94 -11.31 1.69
C HIS A 230 0.75 -10.91 0.79
N LEU A 231 -0.44 -10.74 1.38
CA LEU A 231 -1.65 -10.34 0.67
C LEU A 231 -1.55 -8.94 0.05
N ILE A 232 -0.86 -8.01 0.69
CA ILE A 232 -0.55 -6.69 0.12
C ILE A 232 0.31 -6.87 -1.14
N SER A 233 1.37 -7.67 -1.06
CA SER A 233 2.35 -7.83 -2.13
C SER A 233 1.92 -8.70 -3.32
N THR A 234 1.03 -9.68 -3.11
CA THR A 234 0.68 -10.65 -4.17
C THR A 234 -0.14 -10.01 -5.29
N THR A 235 0.17 -10.36 -6.54
CA THR A 235 -0.60 -9.94 -7.72
C THR A 235 -1.61 -11.00 -8.17
N LYS A 236 -1.64 -12.17 -7.53
CA LYS A 236 -2.52 -13.29 -7.92
C LYS A 236 -3.97 -13.11 -7.48
N LEU A 237 -4.22 -12.25 -6.49
CA LEU A 237 -5.56 -11.97 -5.98
C LEU A 237 -6.07 -10.63 -6.49
N SER A 238 -7.33 -10.60 -6.89
CA SER A 238 -8.00 -9.36 -7.27
C SER A 238 -8.29 -8.50 -6.04
N ILE A 239 -8.41 -7.17 -6.24
CA ILE A 239 -8.69 -6.23 -5.15
C ILE A 239 -10.01 -6.59 -4.41
N PRO A 240 -11.11 -6.99 -5.07
CA PRO A 240 -12.33 -7.41 -4.37
C PRO A 240 -12.12 -8.62 -3.46
N GLU A 241 -11.30 -9.59 -3.87
CA GLU A 241 -10.97 -10.76 -3.04
C GLU A 241 -10.11 -10.37 -1.84
N LYS A 242 -9.12 -9.49 -2.05
CA LYS A 242 -8.29 -8.94 -0.96
C LYS A 242 -9.13 -8.15 0.04
N LEU A 243 -10.06 -7.33 -0.45
CA LEU A 243 -10.96 -6.54 0.40
C LEU A 243 -11.87 -7.43 1.23
N LYS A 244 -12.37 -8.53 0.66
CA LYS A 244 -13.15 -9.53 1.39
C LYS A 244 -12.33 -10.19 2.50
N LEU A 245 -11.11 -10.65 2.19
CA LEU A 245 -10.21 -11.21 3.21
C LEU A 245 -9.88 -10.20 4.31
N ALA A 246 -9.74 -8.92 3.93
CA ALA A 246 -9.46 -7.85 4.89
C ALA A 246 -10.64 -7.61 5.85
N ASP A 247 -11.88 -7.69 5.38
CA ASP A 247 -13.08 -7.58 6.21
C ASP A 247 -13.27 -8.84 7.09
N ASP A 248 -13.22 -10.03 6.47
CA ASP A 248 -13.42 -11.32 7.14
C ASP A 248 -12.45 -11.51 8.33
N PHE A 249 -11.18 -11.12 8.16
CA PHE A 249 -10.11 -11.32 9.15
C PHE A 249 -9.60 -10.02 9.80
N ARG A 250 -10.30 -8.89 9.59
CA ARG A 250 -9.98 -7.58 10.20
C ARG A 250 -8.55 -7.09 9.91
N LEU A 251 -8.09 -7.29 8.67
CA LEU A 251 -6.74 -6.91 8.21
C LEU A 251 -6.71 -5.43 7.79
N VAL A 252 -6.47 -4.54 8.75
CA VAL A 252 -6.58 -3.08 8.57
C VAL A 252 -5.66 -2.56 7.47
N LYS A 253 -4.40 -3.00 7.40
CA LYS A 253 -3.45 -2.49 6.40
C LYS A 253 -3.82 -2.96 5.01
N LEU A 254 -4.28 -4.21 4.88
CA LEU A 254 -4.76 -4.73 3.60
C LEU A 254 -6.02 -3.98 3.15
N HIS A 255 -6.91 -3.68 4.10
CA HIS A 255 -8.12 -2.91 3.85
C HIS A 255 -7.79 -1.51 3.30
N ASP A 256 -6.89 -0.78 3.97
CA ASP A 256 -6.45 0.56 3.54
C ASP A 256 -5.81 0.54 2.15
N VAL A 257 -4.88 -0.38 1.91
CA VAL A 257 -4.23 -0.54 0.58
C VAL A 257 -5.26 -0.83 -0.52
N CYS A 258 -6.29 -1.64 -0.23
CA CYS A 258 -7.36 -1.91 -1.19
C CYS A 258 -8.18 -0.64 -1.46
N LEU A 259 -8.51 0.15 -0.44
CA LEU A 259 -9.27 1.39 -0.60
C LEU A 259 -8.50 2.46 -1.38
N ASP A 260 -7.20 2.60 -1.12
CA ASP A 260 -6.32 3.55 -1.80
C ASP A 260 -6.11 3.22 -3.28
N SER A 261 -6.27 1.95 -3.67
CA SER A 261 -6.19 1.53 -5.07
C SER A 261 -7.32 2.08 -5.96
N PHE A 262 -8.40 2.62 -5.36
CA PHE A 262 -9.57 3.12 -6.09
C PHE A 262 -9.44 4.59 -6.44
N ILE A 263 -8.86 4.89 -7.60
CA ILE A 263 -8.64 6.27 -8.03
C ILE A 263 -9.90 6.85 -8.70
N THR A 264 -10.68 6.05 -9.43
CA THR A 264 -11.82 6.57 -10.22
C THR A 264 -13.20 6.10 -9.73
N VAL A 265 -14.23 6.89 -10.01
CA VAL A 265 -15.64 6.52 -9.76
C VAL A 265 -16.03 5.23 -10.51
N GLN A 266 -15.40 4.97 -11.67
CA GLN A 266 -15.62 3.76 -12.46
C GLN A 266 -15.06 2.51 -11.77
N ASP A 267 -13.96 2.61 -11.03
CA ASP A 267 -13.41 1.49 -10.27
C ASP A 267 -14.36 1.08 -9.14
N ILE A 268 -14.99 2.07 -8.52
CA ILE A 268 -15.97 1.86 -7.45
C ILE A 268 -17.25 1.20 -7.99
N THR A 269 -17.74 1.61 -9.15
CA THR A 269 -18.95 1.00 -9.74
C THR A 269 -18.70 -0.44 -10.20
N LYS A 270 -17.52 -0.74 -10.75
CA LYS A 270 -17.11 -2.10 -11.12
C LYS A 270 -17.03 -3.03 -9.92
N ILE A 271 -16.65 -2.53 -8.75
CA ILE A 271 -16.50 -3.36 -7.55
C ILE A 271 -17.84 -3.60 -6.89
N LYS A 272 -18.72 -2.60 -6.85
CA LYS A 272 -20.10 -2.76 -6.33
C LYS A 272 -20.88 -3.89 -7.00
N SER A 273 -20.54 -4.25 -8.25
CA SER A 273 -21.19 -5.35 -8.97
C SER A 273 -20.59 -6.73 -8.69
N THR A 274 -19.41 -6.81 -8.07
CA THR A 274 -18.75 -8.09 -7.76
C THR A 274 -19.41 -8.83 -6.59
N GLU A 275 -19.36 -10.16 -6.62
CA GLU A 275 -19.89 -11.01 -5.54
C GLU A 275 -19.15 -10.78 -4.21
N SER A 276 -17.82 -10.59 -4.27
CA SER A 276 -16.99 -10.30 -3.10
C SER A 276 -17.43 -9.04 -2.36
N TYR A 277 -17.77 -7.96 -3.09
CA TYR A 277 -18.30 -6.73 -2.49
C TYR A 277 -19.68 -6.93 -1.86
N LYS A 278 -20.55 -7.73 -2.48
CA LYS A 278 -21.89 -8.02 -1.93
C LYS A 278 -21.78 -8.72 -0.57
N SER A 279 -20.78 -9.59 -0.41
CA SER A 279 -20.53 -10.33 0.83
C SER A 279 -19.86 -9.52 1.95
N LEU A 280 -19.44 -8.27 1.71
CA LEU A 280 -18.82 -7.42 2.73
C LEU A 280 -19.82 -7.01 3.83
N SER A 281 -19.30 -6.76 5.02
CA SER A 281 -20.04 -6.21 6.16
C SER A 281 -20.60 -4.80 5.88
N ASP A 282 -21.69 -4.45 6.55
CA ASP A 282 -22.32 -3.13 6.39
C ASP A 282 -21.38 -1.99 6.83
N LYS A 283 -20.48 -2.24 7.80
CA LYS A 283 -19.45 -1.28 8.23
C LYS A 283 -18.39 -1.05 7.14
N ALA A 284 -17.91 -2.11 6.49
CA ALA A 284 -16.99 -1.99 5.36
C ALA A 284 -17.62 -1.24 4.18
N LYS A 285 -18.93 -1.42 3.95
CA LYS A 285 -19.71 -0.67 2.95
C LYS A 285 -19.93 0.80 3.30
N GLN A 286 -19.96 1.16 4.60
CA GLN A 286 -20.23 2.52 5.11
C GLN A 286 -18.99 3.43 5.17
N LEU A 287 -17.76 2.88 5.23
CA LEU A 287 -16.51 3.65 5.34
C LEU A 287 -16.22 4.62 4.18
N LYS A 288 -17.06 4.61 3.13
CA LYS A 288 -16.89 5.42 1.92
C LYS A 288 -17.03 6.93 2.14
N ASN A 289 -17.77 7.39 3.15
CA ASN A 289 -17.97 8.84 3.38
C ASN A 289 -16.69 9.58 3.79
N HIS A 290 -15.71 8.87 4.37
CA HIS A 290 -14.44 9.48 4.75
C HIS A 290 -13.42 9.55 3.60
N SER A 291 -13.46 8.57 2.66
CA SER A 291 -12.61 8.58 1.45
C SER A 291 -13.15 9.51 0.36
N ASP A 292 -14.47 9.74 0.30
CA ASP A 292 -15.02 10.69 -0.67
C ASP A 292 -14.55 12.13 -0.34
N ASN A 293 -14.31 12.47 0.94
CA ASN A 293 -13.67 13.75 1.30
C ASN A 293 -12.18 13.80 0.94
N SER A 294 -11.42 12.70 1.10
CA SER A 294 -10.01 12.68 0.66
C SER A 294 -9.90 12.72 -0.86
N LYS A 295 -10.83 12.10 -1.60
CA LYS A 295 -10.90 12.13 -3.07
C LYS A 295 -11.44 13.44 -3.62
N ILE A 296 -12.29 14.16 -2.90
CA ILE A 296 -12.62 15.55 -3.23
C ILE A 296 -11.39 16.43 -3.00
N VAL A 297 -10.66 16.24 -1.89
CA VAL A 297 -9.39 16.92 -1.65
C VAL A 297 -8.36 16.55 -2.72
N GLU A 298 -8.29 15.28 -3.15
CA GLU A 298 -7.38 14.80 -4.19
C GLU A 298 -7.85 15.20 -5.59
N PHE A 299 -9.15 15.33 -5.86
CA PHE A 299 -9.69 15.87 -7.11
C PHE A 299 -9.46 17.38 -7.18
N VAL A 300 -9.64 18.10 -6.07
CA VAL A 300 -9.29 19.53 -5.96
C VAL A 300 -7.78 19.69 -6.06
N PHE A 301 -6.99 18.84 -5.41
CA PHE A 301 -5.53 18.85 -5.46
C PHE A 301 -5.03 18.45 -6.86
N ASN A 302 -5.59 17.43 -7.51
CA ASN A 302 -5.24 16.99 -8.86
C ASN A 302 -5.77 17.96 -9.91
N SER A 303 -6.90 18.65 -9.69
CA SER A 303 -7.35 19.76 -10.53
C SER A 303 -6.47 20.98 -10.34
N MET A 304 -6.01 21.27 -9.12
CA MET A 304 -5.01 22.29 -8.83
C MET A 304 -3.64 21.89 -9.35
N VAL A 305 -3.27 20.60 -9.36
CA VAL A 305 -2.02 20.07 -9.90
C VAL A 305 -2.10 20.01 -11.42
N LEU A 306 -3.25 19.75 -12.03
CA LEU A 306 -3.49 19.90 -13.47
C LEU A 306 -3.45 21.38 -13.88
N LEU A 307 -3.94 22.29 -13.03
CA LEU A 307 -3.82 23.73 -13.20
C LEU A 307 -2.39 24.21 -12.93
N VAL A 308 -1.67 23.59 -11.99
CA VAL A 308 -0.24 23.80 -11.73
C VAL A 308 0.61 23.08 -12.78
N GLN A 309 0.11 22.06 -13.48
CA GLN A 309 0.80 21.30 -14.53
C GLN A 309 0.61 21.95 -15.89
N SER A 310 -0.56 22.52 -16.17
CA SER A 310 -0.74 23.52 -17.22
C SER A 310 0.11 24.76 -16.95
N VAL A 311 0.43 25.02 -15.68
CA VAL A 311 1.43 26.00 -15.24
C VAL A 311 2.86 25.39 -15.07
N ASN A 312 3.09 24.06 -15.11
CA ASN A 312 4.42 23.43 -14.91
C ASN A 312 5.28 23.51 -16.17
N ALA A 313 4.81 24.23 -17.18
CA ALA A 313 5.69 24.99 -18.04
C ALA A 313 6.69 25.87 -17.24
N ILE A 314 6.45 26.18 -15.96
CA ILE A 314 7.38 26.89 -15.06
C ILE A 314 8.71 26.13 -14.82
N ASN A 315 8.75 24.80 -14.85
CA ASN A 315 10.03 24.07 -14.74
C ASN A 315 10.86 24.10 -16.05
N MET A 316 10.30 24.64 -17.14
CA MET A 316 11.06 25.07 -18.33
C MET A 316 11.57 26.53 -18.22
N VAL A 317 11.26 27.26 -17.14
CA VAL A 317 11.60 28.69 -16.96
C VAL A 317 12.82 28.91 -16.06
N ALA A 318 13.30 27.89 -15.34
CA ALA A 318 14.57 27.99 -14.60
C ALA A 318 15.77 28.45 -15.47
N PRO A 319 15.87 28.12 -16.77
CA PRO A 319 16.91 28.68 -17.64
C PRO A 319 16.62 30.10 -18.17
N ILE A 320 15.42 30.65 -17.97
CA ILE A 320 14.97 31.92 -18.60
C ILE A 320 15.12 33.12 -17.64
N MET A 321 15.32 32.89 -16.34
CA MET A 321 15.60 33.95 -15.35
C MET A 321 17.01 34.57 -15.46
N ILE A 322 17.83 34.14 -16.42
CA ILE A 322 19.14 34.75 -16.75
C ILE A 322 19.11 35.21 -18.20
N GLY A 323 18.42 36.33 -18.45
CA GLY A 323 18.43 36.95 -19.78
C GLY A 323 17.17 37.75 -20.06
N LEU A 324 17.03 38.90 -19.40
CA LEU A 324 16.14 39.94 -19.91
C LEU A 324 16.85 40.67 -21.07
N PRO A 325 16.31 40.60 -22.30
CA PRO A 325 16.40 41.75 -23.17
C PRO A 325 14.99 42.28 -23.51
N LYS A 326 14.82 43.56 -23.19
CA LYS A 326 14.00 44.60 -23.83
C LYS A 326 12.66 44.19 -24.47
N LEU A 327 11.60 44.82 -23.95
CA LEU A 327 10.23 44.90 -24.48
C LEU A 327 10.10 44.65 -26.01
N THR A 328 9.80 43.42 -26.39
CA THR A 328 9.35 43.03 -27.75
C THR A 328 7.88 42.60 -27.77
N ILE A 329 7.22 42.57 -26.60
CA ILE A 329 5.84 42.09 -26.43
C ILE A 329 4.85 42.87 -27.30
N PHE A 330 4.99 44.20 -27.37
CA PHE A 330 4.12 45.04 -28.19
C PHE A 330 4.32 44.81 -29.69
N ASP A 331 5.55 44.55 -30.12
CA ASP A 331 5.85 44.25 -31.52
C ASP A 331 5.36 42.87 -31.92
N GLU A 332 5.34 41.91 -31.01
CA GLU A 332 4.76 40.59 -31.25
C GLU A 332 3.24 40.63 -31.33
N VAL A 333 2.56 41.33 -30.41
CA VAL A 333 1.10 41.51 -30.46
C VAL A 333 0.68 42.23 -31.74
N ARG A 334 1.48 43.21 -32.19
CA ARG A 334 1.21 43.97 -33.42
C ARG A 334 1.41 43.14 -34.71
N ARG A 335 2.15 42.04 -34.65
CA ARG A 335 2.39 41.12 -35.79
C ARG A 335 1.34 40.02 -35.90
N MET A 336 0.42 39.91 -34.94
CA MET A 336 -0.59 38.86 -34.92
C MET A 336 -1.71 39.13 -35.93
N ASP A 337 -2.10 38.10 -36.67
CA ASP A 337 -3.26 38.15 -37.53
C ASP A 337 -4.55 38.20 -36.68
N VAL A 338 -5.62 38.83 -37.17
CA VAL A 338 -6.89 39.02 -36.45
C VAL A 338 -7.45 37.67 -35.97
N ARG A 339 -7.26 36.61 -36.78
CA ARG A 339 -7.64 35.24 -36.42
C ARG A 339 -6.87 34.71 -35.21
N GLN A 340 -5.58 35.00 -35.11
CA GLN A 340 -4.73 34.55 -34.00
C GLN A 340 -5.07 35.29 -32.70
N ILE A 341 -5.32 36.61 -32.80
CA ILE A 341 -5.79 37.42 -31.66
C ILE A 341 -7.13 36.88 -31.15
N THR A 342 -8.05 36.59 -32.06
CA THR A 342 -9.37 36.04 -31.71
C THR A 342 -9.24 34.68 -31.01
N TYR A 343 -8.35 33.80 -31.51
CA TYR A 343 -8.11 32.49 -30.89
C TYR A 343 -7.53 32.62 -29.49
N GLN A 344 -6.53 33.48 -29.27
CA GLN A 344 -5.97 33.74 -27.95
C GLN A 344 -7.02 34.29 -26.98
N PHE A 345 -7.87 35.21 -27.45
CA PHE A 345 -8.95 35.74 -26.64
C PHE A 345 -9.97 34.65 -26.25
N LEU A 346 -10.37 33.79 -27.19
CA LEU A 346 -11.28 32.68 -26.92
C LEU A 346 -10.69 31.67 -25.93
N ASN A 347 -9.40 31.34 -26.06
CA ASN A 347 -8.70 30.47 -25.09
C ASN A 347 -8.68 31.11 -23.69
N LEU A 348 -8.35 32.39 -23.60
CA LEU A 348 -8.40 33.12 -22.32
C LEU A 348 -9.82 33.12 -21.74
N ALA A 349 -10.84 33.40 -22.56
CA ALA A 349 -12.24 33.36 -22.15
C ALA A 349 -12.67 31.96 -21.69
N MET A 350 -12.15 30.89 -22.30
CA MET A 350 -12.39 29.52 -21.90
C MET A 350 -11.74 29.18 -20.55
N VAL A 351 -10.49 29.62 -20.32
CA VAL A 351 -9.80 29.43 -19.03
C VAL A 351 -10.51 30.21 -17.90
N VAL A 352 -10.89 31.45 -18.16
CA VAL A 352 -11.63 32.26 -17.18
C VAL A 352 -13.02 31.68 -16.91
N SER A 353 -13.76 31.27 -17.94
CA SER A 353 -15.10 30.71 -17.77
C SER A 353 -15.08 29.37 -17.05
N SER A 354 -14.15 28.46 -17.38
CA SER A 354 -13.98 27.19 -16.66
C SER A 354 -13.63 27.38 -15.18
N THR A 355 -12.76 28.35 -14.87
CA THR A 355 -12.43 28.70 -13.48
C THR A 355 -13.66 29.22 -12.71
N LEU A 356 -14.46 30.10 -13.33
CA LEU A 356 -15.69 30.61 -12.73
C LEU A 356 -16.77 29.52 -12.59
N MET A 357 -16.85 28.59 -13.54
CA MET A 357 -17.75 27.43 -13.48
C MET A 357 -17.37 26.48 -12.35
N LEU A 358 -16.07 26.19 -12.18
CA LEU A 358 -15.58 25.40 -11.05
C LEU A 358 -15.90 26.08 -9.72
N TRP A 359 -15.65 27.39 -9.63
CA TRP A 359 -16.00 28.18 -8.45
C TRP A 359 -17.50 28.08 -8.15
N LYS A 360 -18.38 28.29 -9.13
CA LYS A 360 -19.85 28.19 -8.97
C LYS A 360 -20.33 26.77 -8.67
N GLY A 361 -19.72 25.75 -9.28
CA GLY A 361 -20.01 24.34 -9.00
C GLY A 361 -19.76 24.00 -7.54
N LEU A 362 -18.72 24.58 -6.94
CA LEU A 362 -18.42 24.38 -5.52
C LEU A 362 -19.53 24.91 -4.59
N PHE A 363 -20.17 26.04 -4.91
CA PHE A 363 -21.33 26.53 -4.13
C PHE A 363 -22.51 25.56 -4.19
N VAL A 364 -22.76 24.97 -5.37
CA VAL A 364 -23.86 24.03 -5.58
C VAL A 364 -23.62 22.75 -4.79
N ILE A 365 -22.40 22.21 -4.83
CA ILE A 365 -22.03 20.98 -4.11
C ILE A 365 -22.07 21.19 -2.60
N ALA A 366 -21.51 22.30 -2.11
CA ALA A 366 -21.43 22.57 -0.68
C ALA A 366 -22.76 23.04 -0.05
N GLY A 367 -23.76 23.37 -0.88
CA GLY A 367 -25.07 23.84 -0.46
C GLY A 367 -25.02 25.20 0.28
N ASN A 368 -23.95 25.98 0.11
CA ASN A 368 -23.78 27.22 0.89
C ASN A 368 -23.07 28.33 0.12
N ALA A 369 -23.26 29.56 0.61
CA ALA A 369 -22.74 30.79 0.00
C ALA A 369 -21.24 31.04 0.22
N SER A 370 -20.53 30.15 0.94
CA SER A 370 -19.10 30.30 1.24
C SER A 370 -18.48 28.93 1.52
N PRO A 371 -18.26 28.10 0.47
CA PRO A 371 -17.86 26.71 0.64
C PRO A 371 -16.45 26.51 1.22
N ILE A 372 -15.64 27.57 1.22
CA ILE A 372 -14.26 27.57 1.70
C ILE A 372 -14.04 28.76 2.62
N THR A 373 -13.28 28.54 3.70
CA THR A 373 -12.74 29.61 4.54
C THR A 373 -11.29 29.37 4.90
N VAL A 374 -10.52 30.43 5.14
CA VAL A 374 -9.11 30.34 5.52
C VAL A 374 -8.96 30.67 7.00
N VAL A 375 -8.21 29.86 7.73
CA VAL A 375 -7.85 30.10 9.13
C VAL A 375 -6.77 31.19 9.17
N ILE A 376 -7.15 32.35 9.70
CA ILE A 376 -6.28 33.53 9.73
C ILE A 376 -5.53 33.72 11.06
N SER A 377 -5.90 32.99 12.11
CA SER A 377 -5.36 33.16 13.47
C SER A 377 -5.11 31.83 14.17
N GLY A 378 -4.31 31.84 15.25
CA GLY A 378 -3.99 30.65 16.06
C GLY A 378 -5.00 30.34 17.17
N SER A 379 -6.23 30.87 17.11
CA SER A 379 -7.26 30.61 18.16
C SER A 379 -7.76 29.17 18.16
N MET A 380 -7.54 28.44 17.07
CA MET A 380 -7.96 27.05 16.89
C MET A 380 -6.82 26.05 17.06
N GLU A 381 -5.64 26.48 17.50
CA GLU A 381 -4.55 25.55 17.78
C GLU A 381 -4.86 24.68 19.02
N PRO A 382 -4.51 23.38 19.00
CA PRO A 382 -3.73 22.66 17.98
C PRO A 382 -4.58 22.03 16.86
N ALA A 383 -5.90 22.21 16.84
CA ALA A 383 -6.77 21.56 15.86
C ALA A 383 -6.61 22.10 14.43
N PHE A 384 -6.42 23.42 14.30
CA PHE A 384 -6.12 24.09 13.03
C PHE A 384 -5.05 25.15 13.22
N PHE A 385 -4.20 25.29 12.20
CA PHE A 385 -3.12 26.25 12.16
C PHE A 385 -3.43 27.41 11.21
N ARG A 386 -2.78 28.55 11.44
CA ARG A 386 -2.87 29.69 10.52
C ARG A 386 -2.43 29.27 9.12
N GLY A 387 -3.27 29.55 8.12
CA GLY A 387 -3.06 29.17 6.73
C GLY A 387 -3.82 27.93 6.29
N ASP A 388 -4.47 27.23 7.21
CA ASP A 388 -5.34 26.10 6.88
C ASP A 388 -6.58 26.56 6.11
N VAL A 389 -6.97 25.79 5.11
CA VAL A 389 -8.18 26.01 4.32
C VAL A 389 -9.23 25.00 4.78
N LEU A 390 -10.39 25.49 5.21
CA LEU A 390 -11.51 24.66 5.66
C LEU A 390 -12.57 24.58 4.58
N ILE A 391 -13.00 23.36 4.29
CA ILE A 391 -14.16 23.09 3.44
C ILE A 391 -15.38 23.07 4.33
N LEU A 392 -16.39 23.86 3.95
CA LEU A 392 -17.61 24.07 4.72
C LEU A 392 -18.79 23.39 4.05
N THR A 393 -19.57 22.64 4.84
CA THR A 393 -20.89 22.16 4.46
C THR A 393 -21.95 22.85 5.30
N ASN A 394 -23.11 23.12 4.71
CA ASN A 394 -24.24 23.69 5.43
C ASN A 394 -25.50 22.91 5.09
N ASP A 395 -25.56 21.67 5.59
CA ASP A 395 -26.78 20.90 5.51
C ASP A 395 -27.79 21.44 6.54
N ASP A 396 -29.01 21.73 6.10
CA ASP A 396 -30.09 22.19 6.97
C ASP A 396 -30.76 21.04 7.71
N ASP A 397 -30.63 19.81 7.20
CA ASP A 397 -31.17 18.61 7.84
C ASP A 397 -30.26 18.06 8.96
N GLU A 398 -29.02 18.58 9.07
CA GLU A 398 -28.05 18.11 10.05
C GLU A 398 -27.84 19.11 11.21
N PRO A 399 -28.37 18.83 12.41
CA PRO A 399 -28.29 19.76 13.53
C PRO A 399 -26.85 19.98 14.00
N VAL A 400 -26.56 21.18 14.50
CA VAL A 400 -25.26 21.54 15.07
C VAL A 400 -25.11 20.89 16.44
N ARG A 401 -24.03 20.14 16.65
CA ARG A 401 -23.76 19.41 17.89
C ARG A 401 -22.58 19.98 18.65
N VAL A 402 -22.49 19.63 19.93
CA VAL A 402 -21.32 19.93 20.75
C VAL A 402 -20.11 19.20 20.17
N GLY A 403 -19.01 19.92 19.98
CA GLY A 403 -17.78 19.42 19.35
C GLY A 403 -17.60 19.85 17.89
N ASP A 404 -18.67 20.24 17.20
CA ASP A 404 -18.62 20.71 15.81
C ASP A 404 -17.75 21.96 15.69
N ILE A 405 -17.00 22.07 14.59
CA ILE A 405 -16.28 23.30 14.24
C ILE A 405 -17.17 24.10 13.31
N THR A 406 -17.63 25.26 13.79
CA THR A 406 -18.56 26.11 13.05
C THR A 406 -17.87 27.36 12.57
N VAL A 407 -18.23 27.78 11.37
CA VAL A 407 -17.87 29.08 10.82
C VAL A 407 -19.10 29.96 10.89
N PHE A 408 -19.00 31.07 11.62
CA PHE A 408 -20.12 31.97 11.83
C PHE A 408 -19.71 33.42 11.58
N ARG A 409 -20.71 34.24 11.23
CA ARG A 409 -20.55 35.67 11.03
C ARG A 409 -21.38 36.43 12.05
N ILE A 410 -20.72 37.34 12.75
CA ILE A 410 -21.35 38.26 13.68
C ILE A 410 -21.75 39.52 12.92
N GLU A 411 -22.95 40.04 13.19
CA GLU A 411 -23.41 41.30 12.61
C GLU A 411 -22.43 42.44 12.96
N GLY A 412 -22.06 43.23 11.95
CA GLY A 412 -21.07 44.31 12.10
C GLY A 412 -19.60 43.87 11.94
N ARG A 413 -19.29 42.57 11.87
CA ARG A 413 -17.94 42.07 11.54
C ARG A 413 -17.88 41.57 10.10
N LYS A 414 -16.85 42.00 9.37
CA LYS A 414 -16.63 41.61 7.96
C LYS A 414 -16.02 40.21 7.81
N ILE A 415 -15.25 39.77 8.80
CA ILE A 415 -14.48 38.52 8.75
C ILE A 415 -15.21 37.46 9.58
N PRO A 416 -15.50 36.28 9.01
CA PRO A 416 -16.11 35.17 9.76
C PRO A 416 -15.14 34.59 10.79
N ILE A 417 -15.69 33.97 11.83
CA ILE A 417 -14.94 33.36 12.93
C ILE A 417 -15.15 31.85 12.88
N VAL A 418 -14.06 31.10 13.04
CA VAL A 418 -14.06 29.64 13.07
C VAL A 418 -13.79 29.20 14.50
N HIS A 419 -14.77 28.64 15.21
CA HIS A 419 -14.58 28.13 16.56
C HIS A 419 -15.41 26.87 16.84
N ARG A 420 -15.01 26.12 17.88
CA ARG A 420 -15.64 24.88 18.29
C ARG A 420 -16.89 25.15 19.13
N VAL A 421 -17.95 24.41 18.86
CA VAL A 421 -19.17 24.44 19.66
C VAL A 421 -18.93 23.75 20.99
N ILE A 422 -19.10 24.49 22.09
CA ILE A 422 -18.96 23.96 23.46
C ILE A 422 -20.31 23.72 24.14
N LYS A 423 -21.38 24.36 23.67
CA LYS A 423 -22.72 24.16 24.23
C LYS A 423 -23.80 24.42 23.19
N VAL A 424 -24.81 23.56 23.19
CA VAL A 424 -26.01 23.68 22.36
C VAL A 424 -27.24 23.66 23.27
N HIS A 425 -28.15 24.59 23.04
CA HIS A 425 -29.49 24.62 23.63
C HIS A 425 -30.50 24.46 22.50
N GLU A 426 -31.13 23.30 22.45
CA GLU A 426 -32.14 22.97 21.47
C GLU A 426 -33.51 23.05 22.15
N LYS A 427 -34.41 23.90 21.60
CA LYS A 427 -35.84 23.91 21.98
C LYS A 427 -36.70 23.28 20.89
N ASP A 428 -36.37 23.52 19.62
CA ASP A 428 -36.95 22.95 18.40
C ASP A 428 -35.89 23.03 17.27
N ALA A 429 -36.06 22.31 16.15
CA ALA A 429 -35.11 22.29 15.02
C ALA A 429 -34.70 23.69 14.51
N ASN A 430 -35.63 24.65 14.52
CA ASN A 430 -35.38 26.04 14.09
C ASN A 430 -34.91 26.98 15.22
N ASN A 431 -34.87 26.53 16.48
CA ASN A 431 -34.52 27.33 17.66
C ASN A 431 -33.31 26.74 18.38
N THR A 432 -32.24 26.53 17.63
CA THR A 432 -30.95 26.08 18.15
C THR A 432 -30.09 27.27 18.54
N LYS A 433 -29.70 27.33 19.82
CA LYS A 433 -28.79 28.35 20.38
C LYS A 433 -27.45 27.71 20.69
N VAL A 434 -26.37 28.30 20.16
CA VAL A 434 -25.03 27.72 20.18
C VAL A 434 -24.06 28.66 20.89
N LEU A 435 -23.17 28.09 21.68
CA LEU A 435 -22.02 28.79 22.26
C LEU A 435 -20.73 28.16 21.73
N THR A 436 -19.85 29.00 21.20
CA THR A 436 -18.57 28.60 20.63
C THR A 436 -17.41 29.08 21.50
N LYS A 437 -16.26 28.45 21.30
CA LYS A 437 -14.98 28.83 21.90
C LYS A 437 -13.84 28.36 20.98
N GLY A 438 -12.83 29.22 20.80
CA GLY A 438 -11.56 28.81 20.18
C GLY A 438 -10.81 27.79 21.04
N ASP A 439 -10.24 26.77 20.41
CA ASP A 439 -9.53 25.69 21.12
C ASP A 439 -8.39 26.22 22.00
N ASN A 440 -7.67 27.25 21.52
CA ASN A 440 -6.56 27.91 22.20
C ASN A 440 -6.99 29.09 23.11
N ASN A 441 -8.27 29.48 23.11
CA ASN A 441 -8.74 30.61 23.92
C ASN A 441 -8.99 30.17 25.38
N GLN A 442 -8.81 31.06 26.36
CA GLN A 442 -9.13 30.74 27.77
C GLN A 442 -10.62 30.90 28.11
N VAL A 443 -11.31 31.77 27.37
CA VAL A 443 -12.71 32.14 27.60
C VAL A 443 -13.58 31.78 26.40
N ASP A 444 -14.90 31.69 26.61
CA ASP A 444 -15.88 31.50 25.54
C ASP A 444 -16.07 32.76 24.67
N ASP A 445 -16.76 32.60 23.54
CA ASP A 445 -16.87 33.67 22.54
C ASP A 445 -17.93 34.73 22.85
N ARG A 446 -18.56 34.73 24.04
CA ARG A 446 -19.60 35.73 24.37
C ARG A 446 -19.09 37.16 24.26
N GLY A 447 -17.82 37.39 24.59
CA GLY A 447 -17.19 38.70 24.42
C GLY A 447 -16.95 39.10 22.95
N LEU A 448 -17.02 38.16 22.01
CA LEU A 448 -16.86 38.43 20.58
C LEU A 448 -18.18 38.75 19.89
N TYR A 449 -19.30 38.21 20.38
CA TYR A 449 -20.65 38.40 19.85
C TYR A 449 -21.10 39.86 19.82
N ALA A 450 -22.20 40.15 19.12
CA ALA A 450 -22.76 41.50 19.09
C ALA A 450 -23.17 41.96 20.50
N PRO A 451 -23.19 43.28 20.80
CA PRO A 451 -23.58 43.77 22.12
C PRO A 451 -24.94 43.21 22.58
N GLY A 452 -24.97 42.56 23.75
CA GLY A 452 -26.17 41.93 24.30
C GLY A 452 -26.49 40.52 23.76
N GLN A 453 -25.71 40.01 22.80
CA GLN A 453 -25.87 38.67 22.26
C GLN A 453 -25.08 37.65 23.11
N LEU A 454 -25.78 36.66 23.67
CA LEU A 454 -25.17 35.59 24.48
C LEU A 454 -25.04 34.25 23.75
N TRP A 455 -25.75 34.10 22.63
CA TRP A 455 -25.86 32.84 21.88
C TRP A 455 -25.89 33.12 20.38
N LEU A 456 -25.32 32.21 19.61
CA LEU A 456 -25.44 32.18 18.16
C LEU A 456 -26.70 31.38 17.78
N GLU A 457 -27.54 31.98 16.97
CA GLU A 457 -28.65 31.29 16.28
C GLU A 457 -28.17 30.70 14.94
N ARG A 458 -28.92 29.73 14.40
CA ARG A 458 -28.63 29.07 13.11
C ARG A 458 -28.31 30.06 11.97
N LYS A 459 -29.01 31.19 11.90
CA LYS A 459 -28.79 32.24 10.86
C LYS A 459 -27.39 32.85 10.85
N HIS A 460 -26.66 32.78 11.96
CA HIS A 460 -25.30 33.30 12.06
C HIS A 460 -24.26 32.28 11.57
N ILE A 461 -24.61 31.00 11.55
CA ILE A 461 -23.72 29.91 11.16
C ILE A 461 -23.73 29.82 9.63
N ILE A 462 -22.57 30.03 9.03
CA ILE A 462 -22.36 29.92 7.59
C ILE A 462 -22.25 28.45 7.18
N GLY A 463 -21.61 27.63 8.02
CA GLY A 463 -21.44 26.21 7.79
C GLY A 463 -20.59 25.54 8.87
N LYS A 464 -20.46 24.22 8.75
CA LYS A 464 -19.61 23.35 9.58
C LYS A 464 -18.39 22.94 8.78
N ALA A 465 -17.23 22.89 9.43
CA ALA A 465 -16.01 22.42 8.79
C ALA A 465 -16.08 20.89 8.62
N SER A 466 -15.96 20.43 7.36
CA SER A 466 -16.03 19.01 6.98
C SER A 466 -14.74 18.50 6.36
N GLY A 467 -13.85 19.39 5.91
CA GLY A 467 -12.56 19.06 5.33
C GLY A 467 -11.50 20.13 5.61
N LEU A 468 -10.23 19.73 5.49
CA LEU A 468 -9.05 20.54 5.79
C LEU A 468 -8.02 20.39 4.68
N ILE A 469 -7.47 21.50 4.21
CA ILE A 469 -6.27 21.52 3.37
C ILE A 469 -5.20 22.38 4.07
N PRO A 470 -4.14 21.76 4.63
CA PRO A 470 -3.17 22.47 5.44
C PRO A 470 -2.38 23.53 4.67
N TYR A 471 -2.11 24.67 5.30
CA TYR A 471 -1.20 25.75 4.86
C TYR A 471 -1.44 26.42 3.49
N ILE A 472 -2.30 25.93 2.60
CA ILE A 472 -2.53 26.52 1.27
C ILE A 472 -3.04 27.96 1.37
N GLY A 473 -3.84 28.26 2.39
CA GLY A 473 -4.37 29.58 2.66
C GLY A 473 -3.28 30.62 2.95
N MET A 474 -2.05 30.20 3.28
CA MET A 474 -0.92 31.13 3.43
C MET A 474 -0.69 31.97 2.18
N VAL A 475 -0.92 31.43 0.99
CA VAL A 475 -0.80 32.20 -0.27
C VAL A 475 -1.78 33.37 -0.26
N THR A 476 -3.03 33.14 0.11
CA THR A 476 -4.06 34.18 0.17
C THR A 476 -3.77 35.21 1.27
N ILE A 477 -3.26 34.75 2.41
CA ILE A 477 -2.84 35.62 3.52
C ILE A 477 -1.70 36.53 3.05
N ILE A 478 -0.65 35.97 2.43
CA ILE A 478 0.49 36.74 1.90
C ILE A 478 0.03 37.75 0.84
N MET A 479 -0.86 37.37 -0.07
CA MET A 479 -1.39 38.28 -1.10
C MET A 479 -2.23 39.42 -0.51
N ASN A 480 -2.91 39.18 0.61
CA ASN A 480 -3.67 40.19 1.33
C ASN A 480 -2.77 41.11 2.17
N ASP A 481 -1.79 40.54 2.86
CA ASP A 481 -0.81 41.25 3.70
C ASP A 481 0.15 42.10 2.83
N TYR A 482 0.50 41.61 1.64
CA TYR A 482 1.37 42.28 0.66
C TYR A 482 0.67 42.42 -0.70
N PRO A 483 -0.15 43.46 -0.91
CA PRO A 483 -0.88 43.66 -2.16
C PRO A 483 0.01 43.72 -3.41
N GLN A 484 1.29 44.12 -3.26
CA GLN A 484 2.27 44.12 -4.36
C GLN A 484 2.46 42.72 -4.96
N VAL A 485 2.46 41.66 -4.12
CA VAL A 485 2.59 40.26 -4.56
C VAL A 485 1.44 39.89 -5.51
N LYS A 486 0.21 40.34 -5.21
CA LYS A 486 -0.96 40.11 -6.07
C LYS A 486 -0.74 40.67 -7.48
N TYR A 487 -0.23 41.89 -7.60
CA TYR A 487 0.01 42.51 -8.90
C TYR A 487 1.16 41.86 -9.66
N VAL A 488 2.22 41.43 -8.96
CA VAL A 488 3.32 40.67 -9.57
C VAL A 488 2.83 39.33 -10.12
N VAL A 489 2.07 38.56 -9.34
CA VAL A 489 1.51 37.27 -9.78
C VAL A 489 0.60 37.43 -11.00
N LEU A 490 -0.31 38.42 -10.98
CA LEU A 490 -1.18 38.71 -12.12
C LEU A 490 -0.37 39.17 -13.35
N GLY A 491 0.67 39.97 -13.17
CA GLY A 491 1.57 40.39 -14.23
C GLY A 491 2.33 39.22 -14.86
N CYS A 492 2.86 38.30 -14.05
CA CYS A 492 3.54 37.09 -14.51
C CYS A 492 2.58 36.17 -15.27
N LEU A 493 1.34 35.98 -14.79
CA LEU A 493 0.32 35.19 -15.48
C LEU A 493 -0.08 35.81 -16.82
N ALA A 494 -0.30 37.13 -16.87
CA ALA A 494 -0.61 37.82 -18.11
C ALA A 494 0.55 37.69 -19.13
N LEU A 495 1.80 37.87 -18.68
CA LEU A 495 2.99 37.67 -19.50
C LEU A 495 3.11 36.23 -20.00
N PHE A 496 2.84 35.25 -19.14
CA PHE A 496 2.85 33.83 -19.50
C PHE A 496 1.81 33.52 -20.59
N VAL A 497 0.56 33.96 -20.42
CA VAL A 497 -0.50 33.75 -21.42
C VAL A 497 -0.13 34.37 -22.77
N ILE A 498 0.51 35.53 -22.78
CA ILE A 498 0.92 36.21 -24.02
C ILE A 498 2.11 35.50 -24.69
N THR A 499 3.06 34.98 -23.91
CA THR A 499 4.30 34.36 -24.42
C THR A 499 4.14 32.88 -24.77
N HIS A 500 3.19 32.17 -24.14
CA HIS A 500 2.94 30.76 -24.40
C HIS A 500 2.10 30.60 -25.66
N ARG A 501 2.77 30.44 -26.81
CA ARG A 501 2.13 30.10 -28.08
C ARG A 501 1.81 28.61 -28.11
N GLU A 502 0.54 28.25 -28.25
CA GLU A 502 0.18 26.95 -28.81
C GLU A 502 0.65 26.94 -30.28
N LYS A 503 1.52 25.98 -30.61
CA LYS A 503 2.01 25.77 -31.98
C LYS A 503 1.02 24.98 -32.81
#